data_AF-A0A7G6WW14-F1
#
_entry.id   AF-A0A7G6WW14-F1
#
_cell.length_a   1.000
_cell.length_b   1.000
_cell.length_c   1.000
_cell.angle_alpha   90.00
_cell.angle_beta   90.00
_cell.angle_gamma   90.00
#
_symmetry.space_group_name_H-M   'P 1'
#
loop_
_entity.id
_entity.type
_entity.pdbx_description
1 polymer ?
#
loop_
_entity_poly.entity_id
_entity_poly.type
_entity_poly.pdbx_seq_one_letter_code
_entity_poly.pdbx_strand_id
1 'polypeptide(L)'
;MVPVWLTVVVALIGVFGTLGAGWLTGRRADRQLREERAVRRLEQERAAKWGLYSEVMRAARAFARSIVAGQPHAQVGEALDRLANVASDIALDSPDLAEDLLGPVLAKGQYLTAAIQRAASRDVVAENLAGYQSVLDELNRQLNLRLAG
;
A
#
# COMPACT_ATOMS: atom_id res chain seq x y z
N MET A 1 -39.93 51.89 -36.60
CA MET A 1 -39.93 50.46 -37.00
C MET A 1 -38.52 49.93 -36.82
N VAL A 2 -38.29 49.00 -35.89
CA VAL A 2 -36.95 48.42 -35.69
C VAL A 2 -36.65 47.55 -36.92
N PRO A 3 -35.51 47.74 -37.60
CA PRO A 3 -35.24 47.04 -38.83
C PRO A 3 -35.00 45.55 -38.54
N VAL A 4 -35.65 44.68 -39.32
CA VAL A 4 -35.67 43.21 -39.15
C VAL A 4 -34.28 42.58 -39.11
N TRP A 5 -33.27 43.21 -39.70
CA TRP A 5 -31.88 42.72 -39.63
C TRP A 5 -31.30 42.81 -38.20
N LEU A 6 -31.75 43.77 -37.39
CA LEU A 6 -31.24 44.02 -36.04
C LEU A 6 -31.73 42.95 -35.05
N THR A 7 -32.95 42.44 -35.23
CA THR A 7 -33.47 41.30 -34.45
C THR A 7 -32.78 39.99 -34.82
N VAL A 8 -32.43 39.79 -36.10
CA VAL A 8 -31.65 38.61 -36.56
C VAL A 8 -30.24 38.60 -35.97
N VAL A 9 -29.57 39.77 -35.93
CA VAL A 9 -28.23 39.89 -35.34
C VAL A 9 -28.26 39.61 -33.83
N VAL A 10 -29.26 40.14 -33.10
CA VAL A 10 -29.41 39.87 -31.65
C VAL A 10 -29.70 38.40 -31.38
N ALA A 11 -30.53 37.75 -32.20
CA ALA A 11 -30.80 36.32 -32.09
C ALA A 11 -29.54 35.47 -32.34
N LEU A 12 -28.73 35.82 -33.34
CA LEU A 12 -27.46 35.15 -33.62
C LEU A 12 -26.46 35.30 -32.46
N ILE A 13 -26.32 36.50 -31.89
CA ILE A 13 -25.43 36.74 -30.74
C ILE A 13 -25.88 35.90 -29.53
N GLY A 14 -27.19 35.76 -29.29
CA GLY A 14 -27.73 34.90 -28.23
C GLY A 14 -27.35 33.42 -28.40
N VAL A 15 -27.42 32.90 -29.62
CA VAL A 15 -27.05 31.50 -29.95
C VAL A 15 -25.54 31.28 -29.81
N PHE A 16 -24.71 32.22 -30.27
CA PHE A 16 -23.26 32.12 -30.08
C PHE A 16 -22.86 32.26 -28.60
N GLY A 17 -23.56 33.08 -27.82
CA GLY A 17 -23.36 33.21 -26.38
C GLY A 17 -23.64 31.92 -25.61
N THR A 18 -24.74 31.22 -25.94
CA THR A 18 -25.09 29.94 -25.28
C THR A 18 -24.16 28.80 -25.70
N LEU A 19 -23.75 28.75 -26.98
CA LEU A 19 -22.74 27.79 -27.46
C LEU A 19 -21.37 28.01 -26.81
N GLY A 20 -20.94 29.27 -26.66
CA GLY A 20 -19.70 29.63 -25.99
C GLY A 20 -19.71 29.27 -24.50
N ALA A 21 -20.82 29.53 -23.80
CA ALA A 21 -21.01 29.16 -22.40
C ALA A 21 -21.00 27.63 -22.22
N GLY A 22 -21.68 26.88 -23.10
CA GLY A 22 -21.72 25.42 -23.10
C GLY A 22 -20.35 24.77 -23.35
N TRP A 23 -19.54 25.37 -24.23
CA TRP A 23 -18.18 24.90 -24.47
C TRP A 23 -17.26 25.14 -23.25
N LEU A 24 -17.40 26.29 -22.58
CA LEU A 24 -16.61 26.64 -21.40
C LEU A 24 -16.97 25.80 -20.17
N THR A 25 -18.25 25.50 -19.97
CA THR A 25 -18.71 24.58 -18.91
C THR A 25 -18.31 23.14 -19.21
N GLY A 26 -18.44 22.67 -20.46
CA GLY A 26 -17.98 21.35 -20.89
C GLY A 26 -16.48 21.14 -20.67
N ARG A 27 -15.65 22.14 -20.99
CA ARG A 27 -14.20 22.06 -20.78
C ARG A 27 -13.80 22.03 -19.29
N ARG A 28 -14.56 22.70 -18.42
CA ARG A 28 -14.36 22.65 -16.96
C ARG A 28 -14.79 21.31 -16.39
N ALA A 29 -15.94 20.79 -16.82
CA ALA A 29 -16.41 19.46 -16.43
C ALA A 29 -15.43 18.36 -16.87
N ASP A 30 -14.88 18.44 -18.08
CA ASP A 30 -13.86 17.50 -18.55
C ASP A 30 -12.56 17.56 -17.73
N ARG A 31 -12.14 18.75 -17.30
CA ARG A 31 -10.98 18.89 -16.40
C ARG A 31 -11.26 18.27 -15.04
N GLN A 32 -12.42 18.56 -14.45
CA GLN A 32 -12.85 17.99 -13.17
C GLN A 32 -12.94 16.45 -13.25
N LEU A 33 -13.52 15.89 -14.32
CA LEU A 33 -13.58 14.44 -14.51
C LEU A 33 -12.21 13.79 -14.67
N ARG A 34 -11.24 14.48 -15.30
CA ARG A 34 -9.86 13.99 -15.40
C ARG A 34 -9.15 14.03 -14.05
N GLU A 35 -9.34 15.11 -13.29
CA GLU A 35 -8.81 15.25 -11.92
C GLU A 35 -9.41 14.18 -11.01
N GLU A 36 -10.73 13.98 -11.03
CA GLU A 36 -11.40 12.92 -10.26
C GLU A 36 -10.89 11.52 -10.63
N ARG A 37 -10.70 11.23 -11.92
CA ARG A 37 -10.13 9.93 -12.36
C ARG A 37 -8.69 9.76 -11.91
N ALA A 38 -7.88 10.83 -11.93
CA ALA A 38 -6.51 10.78 -11.45
C ALA A 38 -6.46 10.53 -9.93
N VAL A 39 -7.29 11.23 -9.16
CA VAL A 39 -7.42 11.03 -7.71
C VAL A 39 -7.89 9.60 -7.40
N ARG A 40 -8.91 9.09 -8.08
CA ARG A 40 -9.37 7.70 -7.89
C ARG A 40 -8.30 6.66 -8.21
N ARG A 41 -7.47 6.88 -9.23
CA ARG A 41 -6.35 5.98 -9.54
C ARG A 41 -5.31 5.99 -8.42
N LEU A 42 -4.95 7.18 -7.91
CA LEU A 42 -4.03 7.30 -6.78
C LEU A 42 -4.61 6.66 -5.51
N GLU A 43 -5.91 6.81 -5.25
CA GLU A 43 -6.58 6.16 -4.13
C GLU A 43 -6.60 4.62 -4.26
N GLN A 44 -6.85 4.11 -5.48
CA GLN A 44 -6.80 2.67 -5.75
C GLN A 44 -5.39 2.10 -5.59
N GLU A 45 -4.37 2.81 -6.08
CA GLU A 45 -2.97 2.42 -5.91
C GLU A 45 -2.56 2.44 -4.44
N ARG A 46 -2.99 3.46 -3.68
CA ARG A 46 -2.78 3.51 -2.23
C ARG A 46 -3.47 2.34 -1.54
N ALA A 47 -4.74 2.07 -1.86
CA ALA A 47 -5.49 0.97 -1.27
C ALA A 47 -4.86 -0.41 -1.56
N ALA A 48 -4.38 -0.62 -2.78
CA ALA A 48 -3.66 -1.85 -3.16
C ALA A 48 -2.37 -2.02 -2.34
N LYS A 49 -1.57 -0.96 -2.20
CA LYS A 49 -0.36 -0.97 -1.36
C LYS A 49 -0.69 -1.24 0.11
N TRP A 50 -1.74 -0.63 0.66
CA TRP A 50 -2.23 -0.90 2.02
C TRP A 50 -2.61 -2.37 2.23
N GLY A 51 -3.26 -2.99 1.24
CA GLY A 51 -3.58 -4.42 1.24
C GLY A 51 -2.34 -5.29 1.41
N LEU A 52 -1.35 -5.10 0.53
CA LEU A 52 -0.07 -5.83 0.56
C LEU A 52 0.66 -5.68 1.91
N TYR A 53 0.75 -4.46 2.44
CA TYR A 53 1.38 -4.22 3.75
C TYR A 53 0.65 -4.92 4.91
N SER A 54 -0.68 -4.93 4.86
CA SER A 54 -1.47 -5.59 5.90
C SER A 54 -1.24 -7.10 5.91
N GLU A 55 -1.02 -7.71 4.74
CA GLU A 55 -0.74 -9.14 4.62
C GLU A 55 0.63 -9.51 5.19
N VAL A 56 1.69 -8.73 4.90
CA VAL A 56 3.01 -8.90 5.52
C VAL A 56 2.91 -8.84 7.04
N MET A 57 2.31 -7.76 7.55
CA MET A 57 2.22 -7.56 9.00
C MET A 57 1.39 -8.66 9.66
N ARG A 58 0.36 -9.17 8.99
CA ARG A 58 -0.42 -10.32 9.47
C ARG A 58 0.42 -11.59 9.53
N ALA A 59 1.19 -11.89 8.48
CA ALA A 59 2.09 -13.05 8.45
C ALA A 59 3.20 -12.94 9.50
N ALA A 60 3.84 -11.78 9.61
CA ALA A 60 4.92 -11.53 10.55
C ALA A 60 4.47 -11.66 12.02
N ARG A 61 3.27 -11.14 12.34
CA ARG A 61 2.65 -11.31 13.67
C ARG A 61 2.19 -12.75 13.92
N ALA A 62 1.80 -13.49 12.88
CA ALA A 62 1.47 -14.91 13.03
C ALA A 62 2.72 -15.72 13.40
N PHE A 63 3.85 -15.45 12.75
CA PHE A 63 5.15 -16.03 13.10
C PHE A 63 5.56 -15.69 14.54
N ALA A 64 5.55 -14.41 14.94
CA ALA A 64 5.85 -14.04 16.33
C ALA A 64 4.97 -14.77 17.35
N ARG A 65 3.66 -14.87 17.06
CA ARG A 65 2.70 -15.59 17.92
C ARG A 65 2.98 -17.08 18.01
N SER A 66 3.39 -17.75 16.91
CA SER A 66 3.75 -19.17 16.96
C SER A 66 4.91 -19.44 17.92
N ILE A 67 5.86 -18.52 18.01
CA ILE A 67 7.03 -18.63 18.88
C ILE A 67 6.66 -18.38 20.34
N VAL A 68 5.88 -17.31 20.61
CA VAL A 68 5.40 -17.00 21.96
C VAL A 68 4.49 -18.10 22.50
N ALA A 69 3.65 -18.70 21.66
CA ALA A 69 2.78 -19.81 22.03
C ALA A 69 3.54 -21.13 22.27
N GLY A 70 4.85 -21.17 22.02
CA GLY A 70 5.66 -22.38 22.19
C GLY A 70 5.26 -23.50 21.23
N GLN A 71 4.85 -23.15 20.01
CA GLN A 71 4.45 -24.15 19.01
C GLN A 71 5.61 -25.08 18.65
N PRO A 72 5.32 -26.32 18.20
CA PRO A 72 6.33 -27.23 17.70
C PRO A 72 7.18 -26.59 16.60
N HIS A 73 8.46 -26.96 16.52
CA HIS A 73 9.41 -26.40 15.55
C HIS A 73 8.91 -26.47 14.10
N ALA A 74 8.20 -27.55 13.72
CA ALA A 74 7.60 -27.68 12.40
C ALA A 74 6.61 -26.55 12.08
N GLN A 75 5.76 -26.18 13.04
CA GLN A 75 4.76 -25.12 12.87
C GLN A 75 5.39 -23.72 12.84
N VAL A 76 6.49 -23.50 13.58
CA VAL A 76 7.27 -22.26 13.51
C VAL A 76 7.93 -22.12 12.13
N GLY A 77 8.46 -23.23 11.58
CA GLY A 77 8.98 -23.29 10.22
C GLY A 77 7.91 -22.94 9.17
N GLU A 78 6.74 -23.57 9.24
CA GLU A 78 5.62 -23.25 8.34
C GLU A 78 5.19 -21.79 8.42
N ALA A 79 5.19 -21.19 9.61
CA ALA A 79 4.84 -19.79 9.77
C ALA A 79 5.89 -18.85 9.15
N LEU A 80 7.17 -19.22 9.20
CA LEU A 80 8.24 -18.51 8.50
C LEU A 80 8.13 -18.67 6.99
N ASP A 81 7.82 -19.87 6.49
CA ASP A 81 7.62 -20.12 5.06
C ASP A 81 6.45 -19.32 4.49
N ARG A 82 5.34 -19.20 5.25
CA ARG A 82 4.23 -18.32 4.86
C ARG A 82 4.65 -16.86 4.80
N LEU A 83 5.46 -16.39 5.75
CA LEU A 83 6.00 -15.04 5.71
C LEU A 83 6.93 -14.83 4.51
N ALA A 84 7.77 -15.80 4.18
CA ALA A 84 8.65 -15.77 3.02
C ALA A 84 7.86 -15.75 1.70
N ASN A 85 6.80 -16.54 1.59
CA ASN A 85 5.92 -16.54 0.41
C ASN A 85 5.25 -15.18 0.21
N VAL A 86 4.66 -14.60 1.26
CA VAL A 86 4.04 -13.26 1.19
C VAL A 86 5.08 -12.20 0.82
N ALA A 87 6.28 -12.28 1.37
CA ALA A 87 7.36 -11.37 1.02
C ALA A 87 7.81 -11.53 -0.44
N SER A 88 7.82 -12.76 -0.97
CA SER A 88 8.11 -13.04 -2.38
C SER A 88 7.04 -12.49 -3.31
N ASP A 89 5.75 -12.64 -2.95
CA ASP A 89 4.64 -12.08 -3.74
C ASP A 89 4.76 -10.55 -3.83
N ILE A 90 5.17 -9.90 -2.74
CA ILE A 90 5.40 -8.46 -2.71
C ILE A 90 6.67 -8.05 -3.44
N ALA A 91 7.71 -8.89 -3.47
CA ALA A 91 8.91 -8.63 -4.25
C ALA A 91 8.61 -8.55 -5.75
N LEU A 92 7.61 -9.28 -6.24
CA LEU A 92 7.16 -9.21 -7.63
C LEU A 92 6.50 -7.86 -7.96
N ASP A 93 5.73 -7.30 -7.02
CA ASP A 93 5.01 -6.04 -7.20
C ASP A 93 5.82 -4.80 -6.80
N SER A 94 6.78 -4.93 -5.88
CA SER A 94 7.53 -3.84 -5.25
C SER A 94 8.91 -4.32 -4.77
N PRO A 95 9.89 -4.48 -5.69
CA PRO A 95 11.19 -5.09 -5.39
C PRO A 95 12.00 -4.29 -4.35
N ASP A 96 12.03 -2.96 -4.45
CA ASP A 96 12.73 -2.09 -3.49
C ASP A 96 12.22 -2.28 -2.06
N LEU A 97 10.95 -2.64 -1.92
CA LEU A 97 10.30 -2.82 -0.63
C LEU A 97 10.65 -4.17 -0.01
N ALA A 98 10.79 -5.20 -0.85
CA ALA A 98 11.21 -6.52 -0.41
C ALA A 98 12.68 -6.50 0.05
N GLU A 99 13.56 -5.84 -0.68
CA GLU A 99 15.00 -5.85 -0.40
C GLU A 99 15.34 -5.00 0.84
N ASP A 100 14.85 -3.76 0.91
CA ASP A 100 15.20 -2.84 2.01
C ASP A 100 14.46 -3.16 3.31
N LEU A 101 13.18 -3.57 3.24
CA LEU A 101 12.32 -3.66 4.42
C LEU A 101 12.03 -5.09 4.86
N LEU A 102 11.77 -5.99 3.91
CA LEU A 102 11.38 -7.37 4.23
C LEU A 102 12.59 -8.29 4.43
N GLY A 103 13.71 -8.03 3.75
CA GLY A 103 14.97 -8.75 3.92
C GLY A 103 15.43 -8.85 5.39
N PRO A 104 15.52 -7.73 6.13
CA PRO A 104 15.88 -7.75 7.55
C PRO A 104 14.92 -8.57 8.43
N VAL A 105 13.61 -8.51 8.15
CA VAL A 105 12.58 -9.27 8.87
C VAL A 105 12.75 -10.77 8.64
N LEU A 106 12.91 -11.19 7.39
CA LEU A 106 13.12 -12.59 7.03
C LEU A 106 14.43 -13.13 7.60
N ALA A 107 15.52 -12.36 7.52
CA ALA A 107 16.80 -12.76 8.09
C ALA A 107 16.68 -13.00 9.60
N LYS A 108 16.06 -12.07 10.34
CA LYS A 108 15.83 -12.25 11.78
C LYS A 108 14.88 -13.41 12.09
N GLY A 109 13.85 -13.63 11.28
CA GLY A 109 12.97 -14.79 11.39
C GLY A 109 13.72 -16.11 11.22
N GLN A 110 14.59 -16.21 10.22
CA GLN A 110 15.44 -17.38 9.98
C GLN A 110 16.39 -17.64 11.15
N TYR A 111 17.06 -16.59 11.67
CA TYR A 111 17.92 -16.72 12.86
C TYR A 111 17.15 -17.23 14.08
N LEU A 112 15.94 -16.72 14.30
CA LEU A 112 15.09 -17.12 15.43
C LEU A 112 14.64 -18.57 15.30
N THR A 113 14.21 -18.99 14.11
CA THR A 113 13.86 -20.39 13.83
C THR A 113 15.08 -21.31 14.01
N ALA A 114 16.26 -20.90 13.55
CA ALA A 114 17.50 -21.67 13.74
C ALA A 114 17.90 -21.78 15.22
N ALA A 115 17.73 -20.72 16.02
CA ALA A 115 17.99 -20.74 17.46
C ALA A 115 17.04 -21.72 18.18
N ILE A 116 15.77 -21.72 17.80
CA ILE A 116 14.75 -22.65 18.30
C ILE A 116 15.11 -24.11 17.93
N GLN A 117 15.49 -24.37 16.67
CA GLN A 117 15.90 -25.71 16.21
C GLN A 117 17.14 -26.24 16.92
N ARG A 118 18.09 -25.37 17.27
CA ARG A 118 19.31 -25.74 18.02
C ARG A 118 19.07 -25.93 19.52
N ALA A 119 17.82 -25.91 19.97
CA ALA A 119 17.45 -25.96 21.38
C ALA A 119 18.20 -24.90 22.21
N ALA A 120 18.31 -23.67 21.69
CA ALA A 120 18.91 -22.56 22.41
C ALA A 120 18.18 -22.29 23.74
N SER A 121 18.90 -21.70 24.70
CA SER A 121 18.30 -21.36 26.00
C SER A 121 17.14 -20.37 25.83
N ARG A 122 16.20 -20.40 26.79
CA ARG A 122 15.05 -19.47 26.79
C ARG A 122 15.48 -18.01 26.69
N ASP A 123 16.59 -17.64 27.32
CA ASP A 123 17.11 -16.26 27.29
C ASP A 123 17.56 -15.86 25.88
N VAL A 124 18.25 -16.75 25.16
CA VAL A 124 18.68 -16.52 23.77
C VAL A 124 17.47 -16.42 22.83
N VAL A 125 16.44 -17.24 23.05
CA VAL A 125 15.20 -17.15 22.25
C VAL A 125 14.46 -15.83 22.54
N ALA A 126 14.40 -15.41 23.81
CA ALA A 126 13.76 -14.15 24.20
C ALA A 126 14.49 -12.93 23.64
N GLU A 127 15.83 -12.90 23.69
CA GLU A 127 16.64 -11.84 23.11
C GLU A 127 16.45 -11.74 21.60
N ASN A 128 16.48 -12.88 20.89
CA ASN A 128 16.25 -12.90 19.44
C ASN A 128 14.81 -12.51 19.09
N LEU A 129 13.82 -12.87 19.91
CA LEU A 129 12.44 -12.45 19.72
C LEU A 129 12.29 -10.94 19.91
N ALA A 130 12.94 -10.35 20.92
CA ALA A 130 12.98 -8.90 21.10
C ALA A 130 13.64 -8.19 19.92
N GLY A 131 14.75 -8.75 19.42
CA GLY A 131 15.40 -8.27 18.19
C GLY A 131 14.50 -8.35 16.97
N TYR A 132 13.73 -9.43 16.82
CA TYR A 132 12.75 -9.57 15.74
C TYR A 132 11.60 -8.56 15.87
N GLN A 133 11.07 -8.34 17.08
CA GLN A 133 10.02 -7.34 17.34
C GLN A 133 10.50 -5.93 17.01
N SER A 134 11.74 -5.58 17.39
CA SER A 134 12.32 -4.27 17.04
C SER A 134 12.38 -4.03 15.53
N VAL A 135 12.73 -5.05 14.74
CA VAL A 135 12.75 -4.93 13.27
C VAL A 135 11.32 -4.82 12.72
N LEU A 136 10.34 -5.50 13.31
CA LEU A 136 8.93 -5.34 12.92
C LEU A 136 8.37 -3.96 13.24
N ASP A 137 8.73 -3.38 14.38
CA ASP A 137 8.31 -2.03 14.74
C ASP A 137 8.93 -1.00 13.81
N GLU A 138 10.20 -1.20 13.43
CA GLU A 138 10.87 -0.37 12.44
C GLU A 138 10.24 -0.51 11.04
N LEU A 139 9.92 -1.73 10.60
CA LEU A 139 9.15 -1.96 9.38
C LEU A 139 7.84 -1.17 9.42
N ASN A 140 7.06 -1.32 10.50
CA ASN A 140 5.78 -0.64 10.65
C ASN A 140 5.94 0.89 10.62
N ARG A 141 7.00 1.43 11.24
CA ARG A 141 7.33 2.86 11.19
C ARG A 141 7.61 3.31 9.76
N GLN A 142 8.47 2.59 9.03
CA GLN A 142 8.84 2.95 7.66
C GLN A 142 7.67 2.83 6.68
N LEU A 143 6.82 1.82 6.85
CA LEU A 143 5.58 1.67 6.08
C LEU A 143 4.64 2.86 6.31
N ASN A 144 4.42 3.26 7.57
CA ASN A 144 3.59 4.43 7.88
C ASN A 144 4.14 5.73 7.28
N LEU A 145 5.46 5.91 7.27
CA LEU A 145 6.10 7.07 6.64
C LEU A 145 5.91 7.07 5.11
N ARG A 146 6.09 5.92 4.45
CA ARG A 146 5.88 5.79 3.00
C ARG A 146 4.42 5.92 2.58
N LEU A 147 3.47 5.65 3.50
CA LEU A 147 2.04 5.79 3.26
C LEU A 147 1.53 7.22 3.51
N ALA A 148 2.24 8.00 4.34
CA ALA A 148 1.89 9.38 4.65
C ALA A 148 2.45 10.41 3.64
N GLY A 149 3.50 10.05 2.90
CA GLY A 149 4.06 10.83 1.78
C GLY A 149 3.29 10.66 0.48
#